data_AF-A0A3M1UPL1-F1
#
_entry.id   AF-A0A3M1UPL1-F1
#
_cell.length_a   1.000
_cell.length_b   1.000
_cell.length_c   1.000
_cell.angle_alpha   90.00
_cell.angle_beta   90.00
_cell.angle_gamma   90.00
#
_symmetry.space_group_name_H-M   'P 1'
#
loop_
_entity.id
_entity.type
_entity.pdbx_description
1 polymer ?
#
loop_
_entity_poly.entity_id
_entity_poly.type
_entity_poly.pdbx_seq_one_letter_code
_entity_poly.pdbx_strand_id
1 'polypeptide(L)'
;MRKTGPSLGVLLTGLLLAAWNQIGSATTVFMPTDNNVNVFRIPFYGGATGLLGLFDDSDTGFAGRYLRVNIASDVLTFTALGTDWQVTNQAAQSFTLSGSNHFILGLSQDGGSTWSGDLFASSLGGNVYSIVFPGKQMVFAADVQPVPVPAAAWLFGSGLLGMVAVGRRRARRA
;
A
#
# COMPACT_ATOMS: atom_id res chain seq x y z
N MET A 1 29.44 -55.17 -50.30
CA MET A 1 28.24 -54.88 -49.48
C MET A 1 28.67 -54.48 -48.07
N ARG A 2 28.78 -53.18 -47.78
CA ARG A 2 29.05 -52.65 -46.43
C ARG A 2 27.75 -52.04 -45.91
N LYS A 3 27.21 -52.60 -44.82
CA LYS A 3 26.06 -52.04 -44.08
C LYS A 3 26.53 -50.79 -43.32
N THR A 4 25.99 -49.64 -43.69
CA THR A 4 26.10 -48.39 -42.94
C THR A 4 25.10 -48.42 -41.79
N GLY A 5 25.59 -48.25 -40.56
CA GLY A 5 24.74 -48.09 -39.37
C GLY A 5 24.17 -46.68 -39.27
N PRO A 6 23.00 -46.48 -38.63
CA PRO A 6 22.41 -45.17 -38.48
C PRO A 6 23.20 -44.33 -37.47
N SER A 7 23.55 -43.11 -37.90
CA SER A 7 24.14 -42.06 -37.09
C SER A 7 23.18 -41.64 -35.96
N LEU A 8 23.65 -41.74 -34.71
CA LEU A 8 23.01 -41.13 -33.55
C LEU A 8 23.05 -39.59 -33.70
N GLY A 9 21.96 -39.04 -34.23
CA GLY A 9 21.68 -37.61 -34.22
C GLY A 9 21.41 -37.15 -32.80
N VAL A 10 22.22 -36.19 -32.36
CA VAL A 10 22.08 -35.44 -31.10
C VAL A 10 20.71 -34.78 -31.06
N LEU A 11 19.81 -35.29 -30.22
CA LEU A 11 18.56 -34.62 -29.84
C LEU A 11 18.77 -33.95 -28.49
N LEU A 12 19.43 -32.79 -28.53
CA LEU A 12 19.48 -31.86 -27.42
C LEU A 12 18.12 -31.14 -27.36
N THR A 13 17.10 -31.82 -26.83
CA THR A 13 15.84 -31.16 -26.47
C THR A 13 16.15 -30.21 -25.31
N GLY A 14 16.32 -28.93 -25.65
CA GLY A 14 16.39 -27.84 -24.70
C GLY A 14 15.15 -27.90 -23.82
N LEU A 15 15.33 -28.34 -22.58
CA LEU A 15 14.38 -28.15 -21.51
C LEU A 15 14.37 -26.64 -21.24
N LEU A 16 13.55 -25.89 -21.99
CA LEU A 16 13.22 -24.52 -21.65
C LEU A 16 12.52 -24.57 -20.30
N LEU A 17 13.30 -24.34 -19.24
CA LEU A 17 12.78 -23.93 -17.95
C LEU A 17 12.18 -22.54 -18.17
N ALA A 18 10.92 -22.50 -18.61
CA ALA A 18 10.12 -21.30 -18.46
C ALA A 18 9.99 -21.10 -16.95
N ALA A 19 10.83 -20.23 -16.40
CA ALA A 19 10.58 -19.67 -15.08
C ALA A 19 9.21 -19.01 -15.19
N TRP A 20 8.19 -19.69 -14.68
CA TRP A 20 6.92 -19.07 -14.33
C TRP A 20 7.28 -18.00 -13.29
N ASN A 21 7.52 -16.79 -13.77
CA ASN A 21 7.34 -15.62 -12.94
C ASN A 21 5.84 -15.62 -12.64
N GLN A 22 5.45 -16.19 -11.50
CA GLN A 22 4.10 -16.04 -11.00
C GLN A 22 3.86 -14.54 -10.88
N ILE A 23 3.12 -14.00 -11.84
CA ILE A 23 2.33 -12.79 -11.60
C ILE A 23 1.31 -13.25 -10.57
N GLY A 24 1.65 -13.15 -9.29
CA GLY A 24 0.73 -13.50 -8.23
C GLY A 24 -0.47 -12.59 -8.36
N SER A 25 -1.68 -13.13 -8.50
CA SER A 25 -2.90 -12.32 -8.48
C SER A 25 -3.11 -11.74 -7.08
N ALA A 26 -3.75 -10.58 -6.98
CA ALA A 26 -4.22 -10.07 -5.69
C ALA A 26 -5.19 -11.07 -5.06
N THR A 27 -5.01 -11.35 -3.79
CA THR A 27 -5.95 -12.19 -3.02
C THR A 27 -6.94 -11.35 -2.22
N THR A 28 -6.58 -10.10 -1.91
CA THR A 28 -7.40 -9.19 -1.12
C THR A 28 -7.86 -7.99 -1.95
N VAL A 29 -9.17 -7.72 -1.91
CA VAL A 29 -9.79 -6.48 -2.41
C VAL A 29 -10.09 -5.57 -1.23
N PHE A 30 -9.66 -4.31 -1.32
CA PHE A 30 -9.82 -3.30 -0.30
C PHE A 30 -10.84 -2.25 -0.72
N MET A 31 -11.47 -1.61 0.26
CA MET A 31 -12.35 -0.46 0.05
C MET A 31 -12.08 0.59 1.13
N PRO A 32 -12.05 1.89 0.79
CA PRO A 32 -11.92 2.95 1.79
C PRO A 32 -13.16 2.98 2.67
N THR A 33 -12.99 3.32 3.94
CA THR A 33 -14.12 3.38 4.89
C THR A 33 -14.63 4.81 5.10
N ASP A 34 -13.81 5.83 4.83
CA ASP A 34 -14.10 7.24 5.08
C ASP A 34 -13.64 8.17 3.93
N ASN A 35 -13.68 7.65 2.69
CA ASN A 35 -13.17 8.30 1.48
C ASN A 35 -11.66 8.59 1.49
N ASN A 36 -10.89 8.07 2.46
CA ASN A 36 -9.44 8.06 2.39
C ASN A 36 -8.85 6.72 2.83
N VAL A 37 -7.55 6.61 2.64
CA VAL A 37 -6.72 5.49 3.05
C VAL A 37 -5.37 6.05 3.48
N ASN A 38 -4.87 5.60 4.61
CA ASN A 38 -3.56 5.99 5.14
C ASN A 38 -2.57 4.82 5.05
N VAL A 39 -1.47 5.03 4.34
CA VAL A 39 -0.45 4.00 4.13
C VAL A 39 0.76 4.31 4.98
N PHE A 40 1.09 3.38 5.88
CA PHE A 40 2.17 3.53 6.84
C PHE A 40 3.13 2.35 6.80
N ARG A 41 4.42 2.64 6.67
CA ARG A 41 5.43 1.60 6.88
C ARG A 41 5.60 1.35 8.37
N ILE A 42 5.29 0.13 8.80
CA ILE A 42 5.86 -0.38 10.06
C ILE A 42 7.00 -1.32 9.67
N PRO A 43 8.26 -1.00 10.03
CA PRO A 43 9.39 -1.85 9.73
C PRO A 43 9.33 -3.10 10.61
N PHE A 44 8.80 -4.21 10.07
CA PHE A 44 9.08 -5.55 10.57
C PHE A 44 9.81 -6.34 9.48
N TYR A 45 10.70 -7.25 9.92
CA TYR A 45 11.62 -8.11 9.17
C TYR A 45 11.68 -7.95 7.64
N GLY A 46 12.87 -7.61 7.12
CA GLY A 46 13.19 -7.76 5.69
C GLY A 46 13.22 -6.46 4.87
N GLY A 47 13.05 -5.30 5.52
CA GLY A 47 13.39 -3.98 4.95
C GLY A 47 12.78 -3.75 3.56
N ALA A 48 11.46 -3.85 3.43
CA ALA A 48 10.77 -3.68 2.15
C ALA A 48 11.29 -2.45 1.38
N THR A 49 11.97 -2.74 0.28
CA THR A 49 12.41 -1.81 -0.77
C THR A 49 11.61 -2.17 -2.00
N GLY A 50 10.85 -1.23 -2.54
CA GLY A 50 10.01 -1.49 -3.69
C GLY A 50 9.01 -0.37 -3.94
N LEU A 51 8.27 -0.49 -5.03
CA LEU A 51 7.12 0.33 -5.34
C LEU A 51 5.86 -0.39 -4.89
N LEU A 52 4.99 0.31 -4.17
CA LEU A 52 3.62 -0.14 -3.95
C LEU A 52 2.74 0.53 -5.01
N GLY A 53 1.97 -0.28 -5.71
CA GLY A 53 1.00 0.15 -6.70
C GLY A 53 -0.41 -0.11 -6.20
N LEU A 54 -1.29 0.86 -6.37
CA LEU A 54 -2.72 0.68 -6.26
C LEU A 54 -3.29 0.48 -7.66
N PHE A 55 -4.08 -0.57 -7.82
CA PHE A 55 -4.71 -0.96 -9.08
C PHE A 55 -6.21 -1.04 -8.89
N ASP A 56 -6.91 -0.95 -10.02
CA ASP A 56 -8.33 -1.26 -10.11
C ASP A 56 -8.59 -2.72 -9.72
N ASP A 57 -9.71 -3.01 -9.04
CA ASP A 57 -10.02 -4.37 -8.61
C ASP A 57 -10.32 -5.33 -9.79
N SER A 58 -10.61 -4.79 -10.97
CA SER A 58 -10.67 -5.56 -12.21
C SER A 58 -9.30 -5.98 -12.76
N ASP A 59 -8.20 -5.29 -12.40
CA ASP A 59 -6.84 -5.58 -12.89
C ASP A 59 -6.09 -6.58 -11.99
N THR A 60 -6.70 -7.73 -11.73
CA THR A 60 -6.14 -8.78 -10.84
C THR A 60 -4.80 -9.35 -11.32
N GLY A 61 -4.41 -9.09 -12.57
CA GLY A 61 -3.13 -9.48 -13.17
C GLY A 61 -2.06 -8.40 -13.13
N PHE A 62 -2.33 -7.22 -12.56
CA PHE A 62 -1.38 -6.10 -12.45
C PHE A 62 -0.75 -5.69 -13.79
N ALA A 63 -1.49 -5.81 -14.89
CA ALA A 63 -1.02 -5.53 -16.24
C ALA A 63 -1.37 -4.12 -16.72
N GLY A 64 -2.32 -3.48 -16.04
CA GLY A 64 -2.83 -2.16 -16.35
C GLY A 64 -2.05 -1.03 -15.71
N ARG A 65 -2.70 0.14 -15.67
CA ARG A 65 -2.16 1.34 -15.03
C ARG A 65 -2.32 1.22 -13.52
N TYR A 66 -1.41 1.85 -12.80
CA TYR A 66 -1.44 1.92 -11.34
C TYR A 66 -1.21 3.33 -10.83
N LEU A 67 -1.68 3.59 -9.62
CA LEU A 67 -1.24 4.73 -8.83
C LEU A 67 -0.06 4.31 -7.96
N ARG A 68 1.05 5.04 -8.04
CA ARG A 68 2.16 4.82 -7.12
C ARG A 68 1.76 5.29 -5.72
N VAL A 69 1.95 4.42 -4.74
CA VAL A 69 1.72 4.70 -3.32
C VAL A 69 3.06 4.82 -2.61
N ASN A 70 3.27 5.91 -1.88
CA ASN A 70 4.46 6.07 -1.06
C ASN A 70 4.35 5.22 0.22
N ILE A 71 5.09 4.12 0.26
CA ILE A 71 5.07 3.19 1.40
C ILE A 71 5.46 3.86 2.73
N ALA A 72 6.31 4.89 2.71
CA ALA A 72 6.77 5.54 3.94
C ALA A 72 5.67 6.37 4.61
N SER A 73 4.88 7.07 3.80
CA SER A 73 3.76 7.90 4.22
C SER A 73 2.98 8.31 2.98
N ASP A 74 1.77 7.83 2.83
CA ASP A 74 0.84 8.33 1.81
C ASP A 74 -0.56 8.42 2.38
N VAL A 75 -1.34 9.35 1.84
CA VAL A 75 -2.78 9.47 2.10
C VAL A 75 -3.46 9.48 0.75
N LEU A 76 -4.20 8.42 0.47
CA LEU A 76 -4.95 8.26 -0.76
C LEU A 76 -6.36 8.77 -0.52
N THR A 77 -6.80 9.77 -1.29
CA THR A 77 -8.14 10.35 -1.20
C THR A 77 -9.00 9.83 -2.35
N PHE A 78 -10.20 9.38 -2.04
CA PHE A 78 -11.15 8.79 -2.97
C PHE A 78 -12.31 9.76 -3.18
N THR A 79 -12.54 10.14 -4.44
CA THR A 79 -13.61 11.05 -4.84
C THR A 79 -14.49 10.38 -5.89
N ALA A 80 -15.79 10.28 -5.64
CA ALA A 80 -16.73 9.72 -6.61
C ALA A 80 -16.77 10.57 -7.90
N LEU A 81 -16.74 9.89 -9.05
CA LEU A 81 -16.81 10.46 -10.39
C LEU A 81 -17.87 9.71 -11.21
N GLY A 82 -19.14 9.97 -10.91
CA GLY A 82 -20.25 9.22 -11.51
C GLY A 82 -20.30 7.80 -10.97
N THR A 83 -20.14 6.80 -11.84
CA THR A 83 -20.02 5.38 -11.44
C THR A 83 -18.60 5.00 -11.04
N ASP A 84 -17.62 5.82 -11.41
CA ASP A 84 -16.20 5.58 -11.19
C ASP A 84 -15.72 6.35 -9.96
N TRP A 85 -14.47 6.12 -9.57
CA TRP A 85 -13.84 6.81 -8.44
C TRP A 85 -12.45 7.30 -8.82
N GLN A 86 -12.18 8.57 -8.55
CA GLN A 86 -10.84 9.12 -8.65
C GLN A 86 -10.11 8.91 -7.33
N VAL A 87 -8.91 8.32 -7.40
CA VAL A 87 -7.98 8.18 -6.29
C VAL A 87 -6.83 9.13 -6.51
N THR A 88 -6.54 9.99 -5.53
CA THR A 88 -5.42 10.94 -5.58
C THR A 88 -4.46 10.68 -4.43
N ASN A 89 -3.17 10.54 -4.73
CA ASN A 89 -2.13 10.39 -3.71
C ASN A 89 -1.60 11.74 -3.19
N GLN A 90 -0.75 11.71 -2.17
CA GLN A 90 -0.18 12.93 -1.59
C GLN A 90 0.65 13.76 -2.58
N ALA A 91 1.22 13.12 -3.61
CA ALA A 91 1.94 13.78 -4.69
C ALA A 91 1.02 14.37 -5.78
N ALA A 92 -0.29 14.44 -5.54
CA ALA A 92 -1.33 14.91 -6.45
C ALA A 92 -1.42 14.12 -7.78
N GLN A 93 -0.89 12.90 -7.81
CA GLN A 93 -1.11 11.98 -8.92
C GLN A 93 -2.48 11.35 -8.76
N SER A 94 -3.20 11.19 -9.87
CA SER A 94 -4.56 10.64 -9.85
C SER A 94 -4.68 9.39 -10.73
N PHE A 95 -5.55 8.49 -10.28
CA PHE A 95 -5.93 7.24 -10.94
C PHE A 95 -7.44 7.07 -10.86
N THR A 96 -8.04 6.35 -11.80
CA THR A 96 -9.50 6.13 -11.82
C THR A 96 -9.75 4.64 -11.61
N LEU A 97 -10.57 4.34 -10.61
CA LEU A 97 -11.18 3.05 -10.37
C LEU A 97 -12.53 3.00 -11.07
N SER A 98 -12.80 1.90 -11.75
CA SER A 98 -13.96 1.69 -12.61
C SER A 98 -15.09 1.03 -11.84
N GLY A 99 -16.27 1.64 -11.88
CA GLY A 99 -17.50 1.07 -11.30
C GLY A 99 -17.58 0.96 -9.77
N SER A 100 -16.46 1.10 -9.04
CA SER A 100 -16.42 1.02 -7.58
C SER A 100 -15.24 1.80 -6.98
N ASN A 101 -15.24 1.95 -5.65
CA ASN A 101 -14.08 2.46 -4.88
C ASN A 101 -13.17 1.32 -4.40
N HIS A 102 -13.36 0.11 -4.92
CA HIS A 102 -12.55 -1.02 -4.57
C HIS A 102 -11.21 -0.97 -5.30
N PHE A 103 -10.18 -1.49 -4.67
CA PHE A 103 -8.85 -1.55 -5.25
C PHE A 103 -8.08 -2.74 -4.71
N ILE A 104 -7.00 -3.07 -5.41
CA ILE A 104 -6.02 -4.07 -4.99
C ILE A 104 -4.64 -3.42 -4.90
N LEU A 105 -3.74 -4.08 -4.17
CA LEU A 105 -2.37 -3.62 -3.99
C LEU A 105 -1.39 -4.61 -4.60
N GLY A 106 -0.42 -4.08 -5.33
CA GLY A 106 0.70 -4.84 -5.87
C GLY A 106 2.02 -4.30 -5.31
N LEU A 107 2.98 -5.20 -5.06
CA LEU A 107 4.35 -4.84 -4.71
C LEU A 107 5.29 -5.16 -5.88
N SER A 108 6.11 -4.18 -6.26
CA SER A 108 7.16 -4.33 -7.27
C SER A 108 8.54 -4.08 -6.68
N GLN A 109 9.51 -4.94 -7.01
CA GLN A 109 10.90 -4.82 -6.58
C GLN A 109 11.83 -4.28 -7.69
N ASP A 110 11.34 -4.20 -8.92
CA ASP A 110 12.10 -3.87 -10.13
C ASP A 110 11.63 -2.54 -10.78
N GLY A 111 11.05 -1.66 -9.97
CA GLY A 111 10.62 -0.34 -10.43
C GLY A 111 9.31 -0.34 -11.22
N GLY A 112 8.46 -1.36 -11.06
CA GLY A 112 7.14 -1.47 -11.68
C GLY A 112 7.10 -2.35 -12.92
N SER A 113 8.17 -3.10 -13.20
CA SER A 113 8.23 -3.99 -14.37
C SER A 113 7.54 -5.33 -14.10
N THR A 114 7.61 -5.82 -12.86
CA THR A 114 6.87 -6.98 -12.36
C THR A 114 6.18 -6.66 -11.06
N TRP A 115 5.01 -7.27 -10.87
CA TRP A 115 4.16 -7.07 -9.71
C TRP A 115 3.84 -8.40 -9.04
N SER A 116 3.91 -8.39 -7.72
CA SER A 116 3.46 -9.48 -6.86
C SER A 116 2.21 -9.05 -6.12
N GLY A 117 1.15 -9.83 -6.24
CA GLY A 117 -0.02 -9.72 -5.37
C GLY A 117 0.30 -10.10 -3.92
N ASP A 118 -0.63 -9.76 -3.04
CA ASP A 118 -0.58 -10.14 -1.64
C ASP A 118 -0.87 -11.64 -1.46
N LEU A 119 -0.20 -12.25 -0.49
CA LEU A 119 -0.45 -13.64 -0.07
C LEU A 119 -1.68 -13.72 0.85
N PHE A 120 -1.80 -12.76 1.76
CA PHE A 120 -2.95 -12.59 2.64
C PHE A 120 -2.93 -11.20 3.29
N ALA A 121 -4.11 -10.73 3.67
CA ALA A 121 -4.30 -9.61 4.58
C ALA A 121 -4.92 -10.07 5.90
N SER A 122 -4.40 -9.57 7.02
CA SER A 122 -4.94 -9.83 8.36
C SER A 122 -5.38 -8.52 9.01
N SER A 123 -6.60 -8.48 9.55
CA SER A 123 -7.07 -7.31 10.31
C SER A 123 -6.36 -7.22 11.66
N LEU A 124 -5.87 -6.03 11.99
CA LEU A 124 -5.30 -5.68 13.28
C LEU A 124 -6.29 -4.92 14.18
N GLY A 125 -7.54 -4.75 13.72
CA GLY A 125 -8.57 -3.94 14.37
C GLY A 125 -8.57 -2.48 13.89
N GLY A 126 -9.67 -1.76 14.14
CA GLY A 126 -9.80 -0.33 13.80
C GLY A 126 -9.55 -0.01 12.33
N ASN A 127 -9.98 -0.88 11.40
CA ASN A 127 -9.73 -0.78 9.95
C ASN A 127 -8.24 -0.73 9.56
N VAL A 128 -7.37 -1.23 10.44
CA VAL A 128 -5.96 -1.46 10.16
C VAL A 128 -5.75 -2.90 9.72
N TYR A 129 -4.95 -3.09 8.69
CA TYR A 129 -4.62 -4.39 8.10
C TYR A 129 -3.10 -4.55 8.01
N SER A 130 -2.60 -5.76 8.28
CA SER A 130 -1.28 -6.17 7.85
C SER A 130 -1.41 -6.97 6.57
N ILE A 131 -0.67 -6.57 5.54
CA ILE A 131 -0.67 -7.21 4.23
C ILE A 131 0.69 -7.87 4.05
N VAL A 132 0.68 -9.16 3.70
CA VAL A 132 1.90 -9.94 3.49
C VAL A 132 2.06 -10.18 2.01
N PHE A 133 3.21 -9.78 1.47
CA PHE A 133 3.63 -10.06 0.10
C PHE A 133 4.70 -11.16 0.13
N PRO A 134 5.00 -11.83 -0.99
CA PRO A 134 6.10 -12.80 -1.07
C PRO A 134 7.41 -12.24 -0.48
N GLY A 135 7.84 -12.80 0.66
CA GLY A 135 9.07 -12.42 1.36
C GLY A 135 9.08 -11.06 2.06
N LYS A 136 7.93 -10.37 2.20
CA LYS A 136 7.82 -9.02 2.81
C LYS A 136 6.50 -8.84 3.58
N GLN A 137 6.50 -8.02 4.63
CA GLN A 137 5.29 -7.64 5.38
C GLN A 137 5.12 -6.12 5.40
N MET A 138 3.88 -5.67 5.26
CA MET A 138 3.48 -4.26 5.27
C MET A 138 2.25 -4.06 6.17
N VAL A 139 2.05 -2.84 6.66
CA VAL A 139 0.87 -2.45 7.44
C VAL A 139 0.19 -1.31 6.69
N PHE A 140 -1.12 -1.29 6.72
CA PHE A 140 -1.96 -0.42 5.92
C PHE A 140 -3.21 -0.10 6.72
N ALA A 141 -3.63 1.16 6.78
CA ALA A 141 -4.81 1.58 7.51
C ALA A 141 -5.83 2.21 6.55
N ALA A 142 -7.03 1.63 6.48
CA ALA A 142 -8.12 2.14 5.65
C ALA A 142 -8.96 3.22 6.35
N ASP A 143 -8.62 3.55 7.60
CA ASP A 143 -9.32 4.52 8.43
C ASP A 143 -8.37 5.01 9.54
N VAL A 144 -8.01 6.28 9.52
CA VAL A 144 -7.54 6.94 10.75
C VAL A 144 -8.37 8.20 10.87
N GLN A 145 -9.58 8.09 11.41
CA GLN A 145 -10.32 9.26 11.84
C GLN A 145 -9.45 10.12 12.76
N PRO A 146 -9.14 11.38 12.38
CA PRO A 146 -8.49 12.29 13.31
C PRO A 146 -9.39 12.43 14.54
N VAL A 147 -8.94 11.92 15.68
CA VAL A 147 -9.71 12.04 16.92
C VAL A 147 -9.73 13.53 17.28
N PRO A 148 -10.91 14.17 17.36
CA PRO A 148 -10.99 15.57 17.78
C PRO A 148 -10.30 15.73 19.13
N VAL A 149 -9.30 16.61 19.19
CA VAL A 149 -8.57 16.84 20.43
C VAL A 149 -9.58 17.30 21.48
N PRO A 150 -9.71 16.62 22.64
CA PRO A 150 -10.75 16.96 23.60
C PRO A 150 -10.68 18.43 24.01
N ALA A 151 -11.83 19.06 24.26
CA ALA A 151 -11.87 20.43 24.80
C ALA A 151 -11.00 20.56 26.07
N ALA A 152 -10.85 19.48 26.83
CA ALA A 152 -9.96 19.39 27.97
C ALA A 152 -8.48 19.71 27.63
N ALA A 153 -7.97 19.30 26.47
CA ALA A 153 -6.60 19.63 26.06
C ALA A 153 -6.43 21.15 25.88
N TRP A 154 -7.42 21.80 25.28
CA TRP A 154 -7.47 23.26 25.15
C TRP A 154 -7.59 23.96 26.51
N LEU A 155 -8.48 23.47 27.39
CA LEU A 155 -8.65 24.02 28.73
C LEU A 155 -7.37 23.86 29.57
N PHE A 156 -6.74 22.68 29.51
CA PHE A 156 -5.49 22.42 30.19
C PHE A 156 -4.36 23.33 29.70
N GLY A 157 -4.23 23.50 28.38
CA GLY A 157 -3.27 24.43 27.78
C GLY A 157 -3.49 25.87 28.24
N SER A 158 -4.74 26.33 28.25
CA SER A 158 -5.09 27.68 28.70
C SER A 158 -4.88 27.88 30.22
N GLY A 159 -5.18 26.88 31.04
CA GLY A 159 -4.95 26.89 32.48
C GLY A 159 -3.47 26.95 32.83
N LEU A 160 -2.63 26.18 32.12
CA LEU A 160 -1.18 26.19 32.30
C LEU A 160 -0.58 27.57 31.95
N LEU A 161 -0.96 28.14 30.80
CA LEU A 161 -0.56 29.50 30.41
C LEU A 161 -1.01 30.54 31.44
N GLY A 162 -2.22 30.40 31.98
CA GLY A 162 -2.75 31.24 33.05
C GLY A 162 -1.87 31.20 34.31
N MET A 163 -1.48 30.01 34.76
CA MET A 163 -0.60 29.86 35.93
C MET A 163 0.79 30.46 35.71
N VAL A 164 1.38 30.28 34.53
CA VAL A 164 2.68 30.90 34.19
C VAL A 164 2.60 32.42 34.22
N ALA A 165 1.51 33.01 33.72
CA ALA A 165 1.30 34.45 33.74
C ALA A 165 1.16 35.00 35.18
N VAL A 166 0.46 34.28 36.05
CA VAL A 166 0.31 34.64 37.47
C VAL A 166 1.65 34.54 38.20
N GLY A 167 2.42 33.46 37.98
CA GLY A 167 3.74 33.27 38.57
C GLY A 167 4.71 34.40 38.22
N ARG A 168 4.73 34.83 36.94
CA ARG A 168 5.55 35.97 36.48
C ARG A 168 5.19 37.29 37.15
N ARG A 169 3.90 37.55 37.41
CA ARG A 169 3.49 38.77 38.14
C ARG A 169 3.99 38.77 39.57
N ARG A 170 4.01 37.62 40.24
CA ARG A 170 4.47 37.50 41.62
C ARG A 170 5.99 37.71 41.74
N ALA A 171 6.75 37.17 40.79
CA ALA A 171 8.21 37.33 40.75
C ALA A 171 8.68 38.78 40.51
N ARG A 172 7.86 39.64 39.89
CA ARG A 172 8.18 41.07 39.72
C ARG A 172 7.88 41.94 40.95
N ARG A 173 7.18 41.38 41.96
CA ARG A 173 6.80 42.09 43.20
C ARG A 173 7.64 41.68 44.40
N ALA A 174 8.50 40.66 44.26
CA ALA A 174 9.51 40.27 45.22
C ALA A 174 10.86 40.86 44.78
#